data_AF-A0A5C6F3F8-F1
#
_entry.id   AF-A0A5C6F3F8-F1
#
_cell.length_a   1.000
_cell.length_b   1.000
_cell.length_c   1.000
_cell.angle_alpha   90.00
_cell.angle_beta   90.00
_cell.angle_gamma   90.00
#
_symmetry.space_group_name_H-M   'P 1'
#
loop_
_entity.id
_entity.type
_entity.pdbx_description
1 polymer ?
#
loop_
_entity_poly.entity_id
_entity_poly.type
_entity_poly.pdbx_seq_one_letter_code
_entity_poly.pdbx_strand_id
1 'polypeptide(L)' 'MSAISLDIERRVGISLAVGRYLRSADRFNESSRDFTGACKSLRKQLGADQRFVVQVDFKHYLVTSDRDGNFDVEAIPTL' A
#
# COMPACT_ATOMS: atom_id res chain seq x y z
N MET A 1 -0.15 39.06 26.70
CA MET A 1 -0.25 37.76 25.99
C MET A 1 1.16 37.38 25.53
N SER A 2 1.88 36.60 26.33
CA SER A 2 3.24 36.16 25.99
C SER A 2 3.12 34.96 25.05
N ALA A 3 3.65 35.11 23.84
CA ALA A 3 3.79 34.01 22.90
C ALA A 3 4.60 32.90 23.55
N ILE A 4 4.06 31.68 23.57
CA ILE A 4 4.73 30.47 24.02
C ILE A 4 5.96 30.29 23.12
N SER A 5 7.10 30.80 23.57
CA SER A 5 8.40 30.51 22.98
C SER A 5 8.60 29.00 23.14
N LEU A 6 8.35 28.23 22.08
CA LEU A 6 8.72 26.82 22.05
C LEU A 6 10.20 26.74 22.40
N ASP A 7 10.52 26.03 23.48
CA ASP A 7 11.88 25.74 23.88
C ASP A 7 12.67 25.11 22.71
N ILE A 8 13.96 25.41 22.63
CA ILE A 8 14.80 25.04 21.48
C ILE A 8 14.81 23.52 21.28
N GLU A 9 14.89 22.76 22.36
CA GLU A 9 14.90 21.29 22.30
C GLU A 9 13.61 20.76 21.68
N ARG A 10 12.47 21.36 22.06
CA ARG A 10 11.17 21.01 21.50
C ARG A 10 11.08 21.34 20.01
N ARG A 11 11.63 22.48 19.57
CA ARG A 11 11.66 22.83 18.14
C ARG A 11 12.50 21.83 17.35
N VAL A 12 13.68 21.47 17.84
CA VAL A 12 14.55 20.48 17.20
C VAL A 12 13.86 19.12 17.12
N GLY A 13 13.25 18.67 18.21
CA GLY A 13 12.49 17.42 18.24
C GLY A 13 11.37 17.39 17.20
N ILE A 14 10.60 18.47 17.07
CA ILE A 14 9.56 18.61 16.05
C ILE A 14 10.16 18.55 14.64
N SER A 15 11.22 19.31 14.37
CA SER A 15 11.87 19.31 13.04
C SER A 15 12.36 17.91 12.64
N LEU A 16 12.95 17.16 13.57
CA LEU A 16 13.39 15.79 13.32
C LEU A 16 12.22 14.84 13.05
N ALA A 17 11.14 14.95 13.82
CA ALA A 17 9.93 14.14 13.64
C ALA A 17 9.26 14.45 12.29
N VAL A 18 9.09 15.72 11.94
CA VAL A 18 8.56 16.16 10.63
C VAL A 18 9.44 15.65 9.50
N GLY A 19 10.77 15.73 9.61
CA GLY A 19 11.68 15.19 8.60
C GLY A 19 11.52 13.68 8.39
N ARG A 20 11.32 12.90 9.47
CA ARG A 20 11.03 11.45 9.35
C ARG A 20 9.68 11.23 8.67
N TYR A 21 8.65 11.97 9.07
CA TYR A 21 7.32 11.88 8.48
C TYR A 21 7.36 12.14 6.97
N LEU A 22 7.99 13.24 6.52
CA LEU A 22 8.03 13.59 5.10
C LEU A 22 8.71 12.50 4.26
N ARG A 23 9.85 11.97 4.72
CA ARG A 23 10.54 10.87 4.02
C ARG A 23 9.69 9.59 3.97
N SER A 24 8.98 9.27 5.05
CA SER A 24 8.07 8.13 5.07
C SER A 24 6.87 8.34 4.14
N ALA A 25 6.32 9.55 4.11
CA ALA A 25 5.21 9.92 3.22
C ALA A 25 5.63 9.82 1.74
N ASP A 26 6.84 10.26 1.39
CA ASP A 26 7.37 10.14 0.04
C ASP A 26 7.47 8.68 -0.41
N ARG A 27 8.05 7.81 0.42
CA ARG A 27 8.16 6.36 0.14
C ARG A 27 6.78 5.70 0.05
N PHE A 28 5.86 6.07 0.95
CA PHE A 28 4.49 5.56 0.91
C PHE A 28 3.79 5.95 -0.39
N ASN A 29 3.95 7.20 -0.84
CA ASN A 29 3.36 7.67 -2.09
C ASN A 29 3.93 6.94 -3.31
N GLU A 30 5.24 6.71 -3.33
CA GLU A 30 5.92 5.92 -4.38
C GLU A 30 5.38 4.48 -4.41
N SER A 31 5.43 3.76 -3.28
CA SER A 31 4.91 2.39 -3.20
C SER A 31 3.40 2.30 -3.51
N SER A 32 2.61 3.31 -3.12
CA SER A 32 1.18 3.35 -3.41
C SER A 32 0.91 3.52 -4.91
N ARG A 33 1.72 4.31 -5.62
CA ARG A 33 1.60 4.45 -7.08
C ARG A 33 1.95 3.15 -7.78
N ASP A 34 3.02 2.50 -7.36
CA ASP A 34 3.44 1.21 -7.93
C ASP A 34 2.38 0.13 -7.71
N PHE A 35 1.85 0.04 -6.48
CA PHE A 35 0.76 -0.88 -6.15
C PHE A 35 -0.50 -0.61 -6.99
N THR A 36 -0.90 0.67 -7.10
CA THR A 36 -2.05 1.06 -7.94
C THR A 36 -1.82 0.70 -9.42
N GLY A 37 -0.59 0.88 -9.91
CA GLY A 37 -0.17 0.48 -11.25
C GLY A 37 -0.31 -1.03 -11.46
N ALA A 38 0.15 -1.83 -10.50
CA ALA A 38 0.01 -3.28 -10.52
C ALA A 38 -1.48 -3.71 -10.54
N CYS A 39 -2.32 -3.11 -9.70
CA CYS A 39 -3.77 -3.37 -9.69
C CYS A 39 -4.41 -3.06 -11.05
N LYS A 40 -4.05 -1.94 -11.67
CA LYS A 40 -4.54 -1.56 -13.00
C LYS A 40 -4.07 -2.55 -14.07
N SER A 41 -2.83 -3.03 -13.99
CA SER A 41 -2.29 -4.02 -14.91
C SER A 41 -3.02 -5.37 -14.77
N LEU A 42 -3.19 -5.85 -13.54
CA LEU A 42 -3.89 -7.11 -13.26
C LEU A 42 -5.35 -7.06 -13.73
N ARG A 43 -6.07 -5.98 -13.44
CA ARG A 43 -7.46 -5.78 -13.90
C ARG A 43 -7.61 -5.88 -15.43
N LYS A 44 -6.59 -5.49 -16.21
CA LYS A 44 -6.62 -5.62 -17.67
C LYS A 44 -6.45 -7.06 -18.15
N GLN A 45 -5.82 -7.91 -17.35
CA GLN A 45 -5.58 -9.33 -17.68
C GLN A 45 -6.70 -10.23 -17.17
N LEU A 46 -7.34 -9.87 -16.05
CA LEU A 46 -8.47 -10.61 -15.50
C LEU A 46 -9.69 -10.48 -16.43
N GLY A 47 -10.33 -11.63 -16.68
CA GLY A 47 -11.67 -11.67 -17.26
C GLY A 47 -12.75 -11.41 -16.21
N ALA A 48 -13.98 -11.25 -16.66
CA ALA A 48 -15.15 -11.18 -15.79
C ALA A 48 -15.48 -12.55 -15.17
N ASP A 49 -15.97 -12.54 -13.92
CA ASP A 49 -16.44 -13.73 -13.18
C ASP A 49 -15.42 -14.89 -13.14
N GLN A 50 -14.16 -14.59 -12.79
CA GLN A 50 -13.12 -15.61 -12.68
C GLN A 50 -12.80 -15.95 -11.21
N ARG A 51 -12.48 -17.22 -10.97
CA ARG A 51 -11.97 -17.70 -9.67
C ARG A 51 -10.95 -18.80 -9.90
N PHE A 52 -9.70 -18.57 -9.53
CA PHE A 52 -8.62 -19.51 -9.78
C PHE A 52 -7.50 -19.38 -8.74
N VAL A 53 -6.67 -20.41 -8.65
CA VAL A 53 -5.50 -20.43 -7.76
C VAL A 53 -4.25 -20.13 -8.56
N VAL A 54 -3.38 -19.27 -8.03
CA VAL A 54 -2.03 -19.02 -8.54
C VAL A 54 -0.99 -19.35 -7.48
N GLN A 55 0.18 -19.77 -7.94
CA GLN A 55 1.35 -19.97 -7.07
C GLN A 55 2.38 -18.88 -7.34
N VAL A 56 2.82 -18.19 -6.28
CA VAL A 56 3.86 -17.15 -6.31
C VAL A 56 4.80 -17.39 -5.13
N ASP A 57 6.10 -17.47 -5.37
CA ASP A 57 7.13 -17.68 -4.34
C ASP A 57 6.80 -18.82 -3.35
N PHE A 58 6.39 -19.98 -3.89
CA PHE A 58 5.99 -21.17 -3.14
C PHE A 58 4.74 -21.02 -2.24
N LYS A 59 4.02 -19.90 -2.36
CA LYS A 59 2.73 -19.66 -1.70
C LYS A 59 1.60 -19.73 -2.71
N HIS A 60 0.43 -20.15 -2.24
CA HIS A 60 -0.77 -20.21 -3.07
C HIS A 60 -1.72 -19.07 -2.72
N TYR A 61 -2.34 -18.51 -3.76
CA TYR A 61 -3.28 -17.41 -3.66
C TYR A 61 -4.55 -17.74 -4.44
N LEU A 62 -5.69 -17.49 -3.83
CA LEU A 62 -6.97 -17.51 -4.50
C LEU A 62 -7.24 -16.12 -5.08
N VAL A 63 -7.36 -16.06 -6.41
CA VAL A 63 -7.73 -14.86 -7.13
C VAL A 63 -9.21 -14.98 -7.50
N THR A 64 -10.00 -13.96 -7.15
CA THR A 64 -11.41 -13.85 -7.55
C THR A 64 -11.61 -12.51 -8.25
N SER A 65 -12.32 -12.48 -9.37
CA SER A 65 -12.79 -11.26 -10.04
C SER A 65 -14.30 -11.29 -10.26
N ASP A 66 -14.95 -10.14 -10.12
CA ASP A 66 -16.37 -9.94 -10.44
C ASP A 66 -16.57 -9.40 -11.87
N ARG A 67 -17.84 -9.15 -12.23
CA ARG A 67 -18.21 -8.56 -13.54
C ARG A 67 -17.74 -7.14 -13.74
N ASP A 68 -17.55 -6.40 -12.66
CA ASP A 68 -17.14 -4.98 -12.67
C ASP A 68 -15.60 -4.84 -12.74
N GLY A 69 -14.89 -5.97 -12.76
CA GLY A 69 -13.43 -6.03 -12.78
C GLY A 69 -12.81 -5.67 -11.43
N ASN A 70 -13.59 -5.68 -10.35
CA ASN A 70 -13.02 -5.72 -9.01
C ASN A 70 -12.48 -7.13 -8.79
N PHE A 71 -11.39 -7.20 -8.03
CA PHE A 71 -10.76 -8.46 -7.75
C PHE A 71 -10.24 -8.48 -6.33
N ASP A 72 -10.07 -9.69 -5.81
CA ASP A 72 -9.43 -9.95 -4.54
C ASP A 72 -8.39 -11.06 -4.70
N VAL A 73 -7.35 -11.01 -3.87
CA VAL A 73 -6.23 -11.95 -3.86
C VAL A 73 -5.97 -12.36 -2.42
N GLU A 74 -6.41 -13.56 -2.06
CA GLU A 74 -6.32 -14.09 -0.71
C GLU A 74 -5.24 -15.17 -0.62
N ALA A 75 -4.37 -15.13 0.39
CA ALA A 75 -3.45 -16.22 0.65
C ALA A 75 -4.25 -17.44 1.14
N ILE A 76 -4.02 -18.61 0.55
CA ILE A 76 -4.66 -19.86 1.00
C ILE A 76 -3.62 -20.79 1.64
N PRO A 77 -3.95 -21.42 2.77
CA PRO A 77 -3.08 -22.42 3.38
C PRO A 77 -2.85 -23.57 2.41
N THR A 78 -1.60 -23.94 2.20
CA THR A 78 -1.25 -25.22 1.60
C THR A 78 -1.31 -26.30 2.66
N LEU A 79 -1.95 -27.41 2.33
CA LEU A 79 -1.90 -28.65 3.12
C LEU A 79 -0.49 -29.25 3.11
#